data_AF-A0A2D9SSF6-F1
#
_entry.id   AF-A0A2D9SSF6-F1
#
_cell.length_a   1.000
_cell.length_b   1.000
_cell.length_c   1.000
_cell.angle_alpha   90.00
_cell.angle_beta   90.00
_cell.angle_gamma   90.00
#
_symmetry.space_group_name_H-M   'P 1'
#
loop_
_entity.id
_entity.type
_entity.pdbx_description
1 polymer ?
#
loop_
_entity_poly.entity_id
_entity_poly.type
_entity_poly.pdbx_seq_one_letter_code
_entity_poly.pdbx_strand_id
1 'polypeptide(L)' 'MSEFWIVSLGLGMAFHGLLILWVGGLPHALSPGESPTAEKGSPQAFGLFWLDQYSYIGLVLSLAGLGLAVWGIL' A
#
# COMPACT_ATOMS: atom_id res chain seq x y z
N MET A 1 9.57 -23.37 0.91
CA MET A 1 10.45 -22.20 1.17
C MET A 1 10.86 -22.31 2.64
N SER A 2 12.13 -22.10 3.01
CA SER A 2 12.46 -22.11 4.45
C SER A 2 11.77 -20.96 5.17
N GLU A 3 11.53 -21.11 6.47
CA GLU A 3 10.96 -20.07 7.36
C GLU A 3 11.67 -18.73 7.17
N PHE A 4 13.01 -18.76 7.09
CA PHE A 4 13.83 -17.59 6.78
C PHE A 4 13.39 -16.83 5.51
N TRP A 5 13.10 -17.54 4.42
CA TRP A 5 12.67 -16.91 3.17
C TRP A 5 11.26 -16.33 3.27
N ILE A 6 10.36 -16.99 4.01
CA ILE A 6 8.99 -16.49 4.25
C ILE A 6 9.06 -15.18 5.04
N VAL A 7 9.84 -15.15 6.11
CA VAL A 7 10.04 -13.94 6.93
C VAL A 7 10.71 -12.85 6.11
N SER A 8 11.76 -13.16 5.34
CA SER A 8 12.46 -12.17 4.51
C SER A 8 11.56 -11.57 3.44
N LEU A 9 10.73 -12.38 2.78
CA LEU A 9 9.74 -11.92 1.81
C LEU A 9 8.69 -11.02 2.49
N GLY A 10 8.17 -11.45 3.63
CA GLY A 10 7.18 -10.68 4.40
C GLY A 10 7.70 -9.31 4.82
N LEU A 11 8.92 -9.26 5.37
CA LEU A 11 9.58 -8.00 5.72
C LEU A 11 9.85 -7.12 4.49
N GLY A 12 10.27 -7.69 3.37
CA GLY A 12 10.49 -6.96 2.12
C GLY A 12 9.21 -6.34 1.56
N MET A 13 8.12 -7.10 1.56
CA MET A 13 6.78 -6.62 1.19
C MET A 13 6.30 -5.52 2.14
N ALA A 14 6.43 -5.74 3.45
CA ALA A 14 6.01 -4.78 4.46
C ALA A 14 6.76 -3.46 4.32
N PHE A 15 8.09 -3.52 4.16
CA PHE A 15 8.94 -2.37 3.95
C PHE A 15 8.56 -1.59 2.68
N HIS A 16 8.39 -2.27 1.54
CA HIS A 16 7.97 -1.60 0.30
C HIS A 16 6.58 -0.97 0.42
N GLY A 17 5.63 -1.68 1.04
CA GLY A 17 4.30 -1.16 1.28
C GLY A 17 4.34 0.11 2.13
N LEU A 18 5.13 0.10 3.21
CA LEU A 18 5.28 1.25 4.11
C LEU A 18 5.99 2.42 3.41
N LEU A 19 6.96 2.16 2.52
CA LEU A 19 7.60 3.20 1.72
C LEU A 19 6.60 3.88 0.76
N ILE A 20 5.72 3.10 0.14
CA ILE A 20 4.65 3.63 -0.71
C ILE A 20 3.72 4.51 0.12
N LEU A 21 3.27 4.04 1.29
CA LEU A 21 2.39 4.81 2.17
C LEU A 21 3.06 6.05 2.75
N TRP A 22 4.37 6.03 3.00
CA TRP A 22 5.12 7.20 3.42
C TRP A 22 5.01 8.30 2.35
N VAL A 23 5.24 7.94 1.09
CA VAL A 23 5.31 8.92 -0.02
C VAL A 23 3.93 9.32 -0.52
N GLY A 24 3.02 8.37 -0.70
CA GLY A 24 1.69 8.57 -1.27
C GLY A 24 0.58 8.80 -0.25
N GLY A 25 0.84 8.61 1.04
CA GLY A 25 -0.18 8.65 2.09
C GLY A 25 -1.09 7.43 2.09
N LEU A 26 -2.10 7.46 2.97
CA LEU A 26 -3.14 6.44 3.02
C LEU A 26 -4.15 6.62 1.88
N PRO A 27 -4.86 5.55 1.46
CA PRO A 27 -5.99 5.67 0.54
C PRO A 27 -6.99 6.72 1.02
N HIS A 28 -7.63 7.44 0.10
CA HIS A 28 -8.55 8.53 0.44
C HIS A 28 -9.72 8.04 1.31
N ALA A 29 -10.19 6.81 1.13
CA ALA A 29 -11.25 6.23 1.95
C ALA A 29 -10.86 6.06 3.43
N LEU A 30 -9.55 6.04 3.73
CA LEU A 30 -9.00 5.93 5.08
C LEU A 30 -8.38 7.24 5.57
N SER A 31 -8.32 8.25 4.72
CA SER A 31 -7.76 9.57 5.05
C SER A 31 -8.87 10.51 5.52
N PRO A 32 -8.64 11.29 6.59
CA PRO A 32 -9.59 12.30 7.01
C PRO A 32 -9.64 13.47 6.02
N GLY A 33 -10.84 13.98 5.74
CA GLY A 33 -11.06 15.17 4.91
C GLY A 33 -11.85 14.91 3.64
N GLU A 34 -12.01 15.96 2.82
CA GLU A 34 -12.65 15.84 1.51
C GLU A 34 -11.70 15.18 0.50
N SER A 35 -12.22 14.22 -0.25
CA SER A 35 -11.45 13.58 -1.31
C SER A 35 -11.21 14.56 -2.47
N PRO A 36 -9.98 14.63 -3.01
CA PRO A 36 -9.70 15.50 -4.14
C PRO A 36 -10.53 15.07 -5.35
N THR A 37 -11.14 16.05 -6.02
CA THR A 37 -11.98 15.83 -7.21
C THR A 37 -11.40 16.56 -8.43
N ALA A 38 -11.56 15.96 -9.60
CA ALA A 38 -11.25 16.57 -10.89
C ALA A 38 -12.37 16.28 -11.89
N GLU A 39 -12.40 17.00 -13.01
CA GLU A 39 -13.39 16.80 -14.06
C GLU A 39 -13.34 15.36 -14.61
N LYS A 40 -14.49 14.71 -14.74
CA LYS A 40 -14.58 13.33 -15.21
C LYS A 40 -14.01 13.22 -16.62
N GLY A 41 -13.14 12.24 -16.85
CA GLY A 41 -12.47 12.03 -18.13
C GLY A 41 -11.24 12.92 -18.36
N SER A 42 -10.92 13.83 -17.44
CA SER A 42 -9.68 14.61 -17.51
C SER A 42 -8.45 13.74 -17.16
N PRO A 43 -7.27 14.06 -17.71
CA PRO A 43 -6.01 13.44 -17.30
C PRO A 43 -5.75 13.56 -15.78
N GLN A 44 -6.22 14.65 -15.16
CA GLN A 44 -6.10 14.89 -13.73
C GLN A 44 -6.92 13.88 -12.92
N ALA A 45 -8.16 13.58 -13.34
CA ALA A 45 -8.97 12.55 -12.69
C ALA A 45 -8.33 11.16 -12.77
N PHE A 46 -7.70 10.83 -13.90
CA PHE A 46 -6.92 9.60 -14.03
C PHE A 46 -5.70 9.58 -13.09
N GLY A 47 -4.98 10.69 -12.98
CA GLY A 47 -3.86 10.84 -12.05
C GLY A 47 -4.28 10.64 -10.59
N LEU A 48 -5.37 11.28 -10.16
CA LEU A 48 -5.91 11.12 -8.81
C LEU A 48 -6.33 9.68 -8.51
N PHE A 49 -6.98 9.01 -9.47
CA PHE A 49 -7.31 7.59 -9.36
C PHE A 49 -6.05 6.74 -9.17
N TRP A 50 -5.02 6.96 -9.99
CA TRP A 50 -3.82 6.14 -9.94
C TRP A 50 -3.02 6.31 -8.66
N LEU A 51 -2.94 7.54 -8.14
CA LEU A 51 -2.33 7.81 -6.83
C LEU A 51 -3.05 7.06 -5.70
N ASP A 52 -4.39 7.08 -5.70
CA ASP A 52 -5.17 6.36 -4.69
C ASP A 52 -4.98 4.83 -4.80
N GLN A 53 -4.94 4.29 -6.03
CA GLN A 53 -4.61 2.87 -6.25
C GLN A 53 -3.22 2.50 -5.76
N TYR A 54 -2.24 3.40 -5.93
CA TYR A 54 -0.89 3.19 -5.46
C TYR A 54 -0.85 3.12 -3.92
N SER A 55 -1.61 3.97 -3.23
CA SER A 55 -1.76 3.89 -1.78
C SER A 55 -2.43 2.59 -1.32
N TYR A 56 -3.41 2.05 -2.06
CA TYR A 56 -3.98 0.73 -1.78
C TYR A 56 -2.95 -0.40 -1.94
N ILE A 57 -2.11 -0.34 -2.97
CA ILE A 57 -0.99 -1.30 -3.16
C ILE A 57 -0.05 -1.24 -1.94
N GLY A 58 0.29 -0.02 -1.50
CA GLY A 58 1.08 0.19 -0.30
C GLY A 58 0.47 -0.48 0.93
N LEU A 59 -0.81 -0.23 1.18
CA LEU A 59 -1.54 -0.79 2.32
C LEU A 59 -1.60 -2.33 2.29
N VAL A 60 -1.95 -2.91 1.13
CA VAL A 60 -2.03 -4.37 0.98
C VAL A 60 -0.66 -5.01 1.17
N LEU A 61 0.40 -4.45 0.58
CA LEU A 61 1.77 -4.94 0.77
C LEU A 61 2.21 -4.86 2.23
N SER A 62 1.90 -3.76 2.92
CA SER A 62 2.18 -3.61 4.35
C SER A 62 1.50 -4.68 5.18
N LEU A 63 0.18 -4.84 5.04
CA LEU A 63 -0.60 -5.78 5.85
C LEU A 63 -0.26 -7.23 5.53
N ALA A 64 -0.22 -7.59 4.25
CA ALA A 64 0.12 -8.95 3.83
C ALA A 64 1.57 -9.30 4.17
N GLY A 65 2.51 -8.35 4.00
CA GLY A 65 3.91 -8.54 4.36
C GLY A 65 4.11 -8.77 5.86
N LEU A 66 3.46 -7.96 6.71
CA LEU A 66 3.48 -8.15 8.15
C LEU A 66 2.86 -9.49 8.56
N GLY A 67 1.71 -9.84 7.98
CA GLY A 67 1.05 -11.14 8.22
C GLY A 67 1.95 -12.32 7.84
N LEU A 68 2.64 -12.24 6.70
CA LEU A 68 3.56 -13.27 6.24
C LEU A 68 4.81 -13.37 7.12
N ALA A 69 5.35 -12.23 7.57
CA ALA A 69 6.49 -12.20 8.47
C ALA A 69 6.16 -12.83 9.83
N VAL A 70 4.98 -12.53 10.40
CA VAL A 70 4.51 -13.15 11.64
C VAL A 70 4.28 -14.64 11.44
N TRP A 71 3.60 -15.04 10.36
CA TRP A 71 3.36 -16.45 10.05
C TRP A 71 4.66 -17.26 9.89
N GLY A 72 5.71 -16.67 9.31
CA GLY A 72 7.00 -17.35 9.16
C GLY A 72 7.80 -17.49 10.48
N ILE A 73 7.37 -16.84 11.56
CA ILE A 73 7.99 -16.91 12.90
C ILE A 73 7.25 -17.89 13.82
N LEU A 74 5.94 -18.03 13.64
CA LEU A 74 5.08 -18.92 14.44
C LEU A 74 5.25 -20.39 14.03
#